data_AF-A0A7R9YZ57-F1
#
_entry.id   AF-A0A7R9YZ57-F1
#
_cell.length_a   1.000
_cell.length_b   1.000
_cell.length_c   1.000
_cell.angle_alpha   90.00
_cell.angle_beta   90.00
_cell.angle_gamma   90.00
#
_symmetry.space_group_name_H-M   'P 1'
#
loop_
_entity.id
_entity.type
_entity.pdbx_description
1 polymer ?
#
loop_
_entity_poly.entity_id
_entity_poly.type
_entity_poly.pdbx_seq_one_letter_code
_entity_poly.pdbx_strand_id
1 'polypeptide(L)'
;KSLIPWILKELESSNIKVRKAALGLIGELHVQLGPVFKALLLANETPAAVKSQIESTIDSSPYDPSVAQAAREKTCMVTVTSGGGDGGGPESASSGSSALGLEIPKTDLVASLPSDCLSRM
;
A
#
# COMPACT_ATOMS: atom_id res chain seq x y z
N LYS A 1 -12.78 6.61 -0.84
CA LYS A 1 -13.35 5.77 -1.92
C LYS A 1 -13.43 4.34 -1.39
N SER A 2 -14.59 3.70 -1.41
CA SER A 2 -14.75 2.34 -0.87
C SER A 2 -14.10 1.31 -1.81
N LEU A 3 -13.39 0.33 -1.26
CA LEU A 3 -12.62 -0.66 -2.03
C LEU A 3 -13.54 -1.62 -2.80
N ILE A 4 -14.61 -2.09 -2.17
CA ILE A 4 -15.48 -3.13 -2.74
C ILE A 4 -16.18 -2.66 -4.03
N PRO A 5 -16.85 -1.50 -4.05
CA PRO A 5 -17.46 -1.01 -5.29
C PRO A 5 -16.45 -0.79 -6.42
N TRP A 6 -15.20 -0.44 -6.08
CA TRP A 6 -14.15 -0.30 -7.08
C TRP A 6 -13.77 -1.65 -7.70
N ILE A 7 -13.50 -2.68 -6.89
CA ILE A 7 -13.17 -4.02 -7.38
C ILE A 7 -14.30 -4.58 -8.25
N LEU A 8 -15.56 -4.42 -7.81
CA LEU A 8 -16.73 -4.90 -8.55
C LEU A 8 -16.84 -4.21 -9.92
N LYS A 9 -16.54 -2.92 -10.00
CA LYS A 9 -16.49 -2.19 -11.27
C LYS A 9 -15.38 -2.70 -12.19
N GLU A 10 -14.21 -3.03 -11.66
CA GLU A 10 -13.10 -3.57 -12.46
C GLU A 10 -13.40 -4.97 -13.03
N LEU A 11 -14.28 -5.76 -12.40
CA LEU A 11 -14.75 -7.05 -12.93
C LEU A 11 -15.63 -6.89 -14.19
N GLU A 12 -16.25 -5.73 -14.38
CA GLU A 12 -17.05 -5.43 -15.57
C GLU A 12 -16.18 -4.93 -16.74
N SER A 13 -14.87 -4.79 -16.54
CA SER A 13 -13.94 -4.35 -17.57
C SER A 13 -13.95 -5.28 -18.79
N SER A 14 -13.83 -4.70 -19.99
CA SER A 14 -13.67 -5.45 -21.24
C SER A 14 -12.29 -6.13 -21.33
N ASN A 15 -11.31 -5.64 -20.57
CA ASN A 15 -9.97 -6.19 -20.56
C ASN A 15 -9.88 -7.43 -19.65
N ILE A 16 -9.61 -8.58 -20.25
CA ILE A 16 -9.48 -9.86 -19.54
C ILE A 16 -8.39 -9.82 -18.46
N LYS A 17 -7.29 -9.09 -18.68
CA LYS A 17 -6.20 -8.98 -17.69
C LYS A 17 -6.67 -8.24 -16.44
N VAL A 18 -7.46 -7.18 -16.62
CA VAL A 18 -8.03 -6.38 -15.51
C VAL A 18 -8.99 -7.25 -14.70
N ARG A 19 -9.91 -7.96 -15.37
CA ARG A 19 -10.83 -8.87 -14.68
C ARG A 19 -10.10 -9.96 -13.91
N LYS A 20 -9.08 -10.59 -14.51
CA LYS A 20 -8.29 -11.63 -13.83
C LYS A 20 -7.55 -11.08 -12.61
N ALA A 21 -7.00 -9.87 -12.69
CA ALA A 21 -6.37 -9.21 -11.55
C ALA A 21 -7.37 -8.87 -10.44
N ALA A 22 -8.57 -8.38 -10.80
CA ALA A 22 -9.64 -8.11 -9.84
C ALA A 22 -10.14 -9.39 -9.14
N LEU A 23 -10.32 -10.50 -9.86
CA LEU A 23 -10.64 -11.80 -9.27
C LEU A 23 -9.52 -12.29 -8.34
N GLY A 24 -8.25 -12.17 -8.76
CA GLY A 24 -7.11 -12.52 -7.92
C GLY A 24 -7.07 -11.73 -6.61
N LEU A 25 -7.36 -10.42 -6.68
CA LEU A 25 -7.47 -9.57 -5.49
C LEU A 25 -8.61 -10.01 -4.57
N ILE A 26 -9.77 -10.41 -5.12
CA ILE A 26 -10.88 -10.96 -4.33
C ILE A 26 -10.48 -12.23 -3.61
N GLY A 27 -9.80 -13.15 -4.30
CA GLY A 27 -9.29 -14.39 -3.70
C GLY A 27 -8.36 -14.08 -2.53
N GLU A 28 -7.38 -13.20 -2.74
CA GLU A 28 -6.41 -12.81 -1.71
C GLU A 28 -7.07 -12.13 -0.50
N LEU A 29 -8.04 -11.23 -0.75
CA LEU A 29 -8.80 -10.60 0.33
C LEU A 29 -9.68 -11.61 1.07
N HIS A 30 -10.25 -12.59 0.39
CA HIS A 30 -11.04 -13.64 1.03
C HIS A 30 -10.18 -14.56 1.89
N VAL A 31 -8.97 -14.93 1.45
CA VAL A 31 -8.01 -15.71 2.25
C VAL A 31 -7.71 -15.00 3.59
N GLN A 32 -7.63 -13.66 3.58
CA GLN A 32 -7.26 -12.87 4.76
C GLN A 32 -8.43 -12.45 5.66
N LEU A 33 -9.56 -12.10 5.06
CA LEU A 33 -10.71 -11.52 5.77
C LEU A 33 -11.85 -12.54 5.96
N GLY A 34 -11.82 -13.62 5.16
CA GLY A 34 -12.72 -14.76 5.29
C GLY A 34 -14.21 -14.43 5.05
N PRO A 35 -15.11 -15.07 5.80
CA PRO A 35 -16.57 -14.97 5.59
C PRO A 35 -17.12 -13.54 5.67
N VAL A 36 -16.48 -12.66 6.45
CA VAL A 36 -16.90 -11.26 6.58
C VAL A 36 -16.79 -10.54 5.24
N PHE A 37 -15.71 -10.79 4.49
CA PHE A 37 -15.54 -10.22 3.16
C PHE A 37 -16.53 -10.80 2.14
N LYS A 38 -16.82 -12.10 2.21
CA LYS A 38 -17.88 -12.72 1.39
C LYS A 38 -19.24 -12.05 1.63
N ALA A 39 -19.62 -11.82 2.88
CA ALA A 39 -20.86 -11.14 3.22
C ALA A 39 -20.91 -9.70 2.66
N LEU A 40 -19.80 -8.96 2.75
CA LEU A 40 -19.71 -7.61 2.18
C LEU A 40 -19.82 -7.59 0.66
N LEU A 41 -19.22 -8.57 -0.04
CA LEU A 41 -19.37 -8.72 -1.49
C LEU A 41 -20.82 -9.00 -1.88
N LEU A 42 -21.48 -9.92 -1.17
CA LEU A 42 -22.87 -10.31 -1.44
C LEU A 42 -23.88 -9.21 -1.12
N ALA A 43 -23.56 -8.31 -0.19
CA ALA A 43 -24.39 -7.15 0.13
C ALA A 43 -24.43 -6.10 -1.00
N ASN A 44 -23.51 -6.16 -1.96
CA ASN A 44 -23.50 -5.27 -3.11
C ASN A 44 -24.29 -5.87 -4.28
N GLU A 45 -25.08 -5.04 -4.94
CA GLU A 45 -25.77 -5.44 -6.17
C GLU A 45 -24.75 -5.65 -7.29
N THR A 46 -24.69 -6.88 -7.79
CA THR A 46 -23.79 -7.30 -8.86
C THR A 46 -24.52 -8.23 -9.84
N PRO A 47 -24.18 -8.21 -11.14
CA PRO A 47 -24.77 -9.10 -12.12
C PRO A 47 -24.55 -10.57 -11.75
N ALA A 48 -25.53 -11.44 -12.03
CA ALA A 48 -25.46 -12.87 -11.66
C ALA A 48 -24.23 -13.59 -12.26
N ALA A 49 -23.82 -13.22 -13.48
CA ALA A 49 -22.62 -13.77 -14.11
C ALA A 49 -21.34 -13.43 -13.33
N VAL A 50 -21.24 -12.21 -12.79
CA VAL A 50 -20.11 -11.77 -11.96
C VAL A 50 -20.14 -12.45 -10.60
N LYS A 51 -21.33 -12.59 -9.99
CA LYS A 51 -21.51 -13.32 -8.72
C LYS A 51 -21.01 -14.75 -8.80
N SER A 52 -21.34 -15.48 -9.86
CA SER A 52 -20.88 -16.86 -10.06
C SER A 52 -19.35 -16.96 -10.14
N GLN A 53 -18.69 -16.01 -10.80
CA GLN A 53 -17.22 -15.96 -10.86
C GLN A 53 -16.60 -15.64 -9.49
N ILE A 54 -17.22 -14.74 -8.72
CA ILE A 54 -16.78 -14.40 -7.37
C ILE A 54 -16.90 -15.62 -6.45
N GLU A 55 -18.04 -16.31 -6.47
CA GLU A 55 -18.27 -17.52 -5.67
C GLU A 55 -17.26 -18.62 -6.00
N SER A 56 -17.05 -18.90 -7.29
CA SER A 56 -16.03 -19.87 -7.72
C SER A 56 -14.62 -19.49 -7.24
N THR A 57 -14.29 -18.20 -7.24
CA THR A 57 -12.99 -17.71 -6.76
C THR A 57 -12.85 -17.89 -5.25
N ILE A 58 -13.90 -17.53 -4.50
CA ILE A 58 -13.97 -17.69 -3.05
C ILE A 58 -13.84 -19.15 -2.63
N ASP A 59 -14.52 -20.06 -3.33
CA ASP A 59 -14.47 -21.50 -3.05
C ASP A 59 -13.08 -22.09 -3.35
N SER A 60 -12.38 -21.54 -4.36
CA SER A 60 -11.00 -21.93 -4.68
C SER A 60 -9.93 -21.35 -3.74
N SER A 61 -10.28 -20.32 -2.96
CA SER A 61 -9.37 -19.55 -2.12
C SER A 61 -9.89 -19.50 -0.68
N PRO A 62 -9.87 -20.63 0.05
CA PRO A 62 -10.44 -20.72 1.39
C PRO A 62 -9.74 -19.79 2.37
N TYR A 63 -10.48 -19.36 3.40
CA TYR A 63 -9.93 -18.53 4.47
C TYR A 63 -8.77 -19.25 5.18
N ASP A 64 -7.63 -18.56 5.32
CA ASP A 64 -6.48 -19.04 6.05
C ASP A 64 -6.18 -18.12 7.26
N PRO A 65 -6.46 -18.58 8.49
CA PRO A 65 -6.24 -17.79 9.69
C PRO A 65 -4.76 -17.47 9.96
N SER A 66 -3.82 -18.23 9.40
CA SER A 66 -2.38 -17.97 9.54
C SER A 66 -1.95 -16.73 8.75
N VAL A 67 -2.58 -16.47 7.61
CA VAL A 67 -2.30 -15.32 6.74
C VAL A 67 -2.93 -14.04 7.32
N ALA A 68 -4.07 -14.16 8.00
CA ALA A 68 -4.74 -13.03 8.65
C ALA A 68 -3.90 -12.39 9.77
N GLN A 69 -3.04 -13.18 10.42
CA GLN A 69 -2.16 -12.73 11.51
C GLN A 69 -0.74 -12.37 11.05
N ALA A 70 -0.44 -12.50 9.76
CA ALA A 70 0.88 -12.20 9.24
C ALA A 70 1.22 -10.71 9.44
N ALA A 71 2.22 -10.43 10.27
CA ALA A 71 2.77 -9.09 10.40
C ALA A 71 3.42 -8.68 9.08
N ARG A 72 2.82 -7.69 8.40
CA ARG A 72 3.35 -7.19 7.13
C ARG A 72 4.20 -5.95 7.38
N GLU A 73 5.44 -6.00 6.91
CA GLU A 73 6.34 -4.88 6.95
C GLU A 73 5.77 -3.74 6.09
N LYS A 74 5.56 -2.58 6.70
CA LYS A 74 5.03 -1.40 6.01
C LYS A 74 6.19 -0.74 5.28
N THR A 75 6.38 -1.06 4.00
CA THR A 75 7.36 -0.37 3.16
C THR A 75 6.85 1.03 2.82
N CYS A 76 7.51 2.05 3.36
CA CYS A 76 7.28 3.43 2.98
C CYS A 76 7.99 3.69 1.64
N MET A 77 7.26 4.09 0.60
CA MET A 77 7.83 4.58 -0.66
C MET A 77 8.41 5.98 -0.45
N VAL A 78 9.47 6.11 0.35
CA VAL A 78 10.37 7.25 0.25
C VAL A 78 11.46 6.83 -0.73
N THR A 79 11.54 7.55 -1.85
CA THR A 79 12.52 7.39 -2.91
C THR A 79 13.93 7.30 -2.31
N VAL A 80 14.46 6.09 -2.14
CA VAL A 80 15.88 5.86 -1.92
C VAL A 80 16.57 6.16 -3.23
N THR A 81 17.01 7.41 -3.41
CA THR A 81 18.06 7.71 -4.36
C THR A 81 19.31 6.99 -3.85
N SER A 82 19.57 5.79 -4.36
CA SER A 82 20.86 5.12 -4.20
C SER A 82 21.95 6.04 -4.74
N GLY A 83 22.64 6.74 -3.85
CA GLY A 83 23.95 7.31 -4.12
C GLY A 83 24.95 6.17 -4.26
N GLY A 84 25.11 5.67 -5.49
CA GLY A 84 26.22 4.81 -5.88
C GLY A 84 27.51 5.63 -5.90
N GLY A 85 28.51 5.21 -5.12
CA GLY A 85 29.72 5.99 -4.82
C GLY A 85 30.86 5.89 -5.83
N ASP A 86 31.93 6.63 -5.53
CA ASP A 86 33.28 6.32 -5.96
C ASP A 86 34.34 6.96 -5.02
N GLY A 87 35.28 6.11 -4.55
CA GLY A 87 36.71 6.43 -4.34
C GLY A 87 37.24 7.18 -3.10
N GLY A 88 37.88 6.44 -2.18
CA GLY A 88 39.11 6.88 -1.46
C GLY A 88 39.05 7.00 0.09
N GLY A 89 39.80 6.14 0.82
CA GLY A 89 39.96 6.18 2.30
C GLY A 89 41.01 7.18 2.81
N PRO A 90 41.60 7.05 4.03
CA PRO A 90 41.32 6.15 5.15
C PRO A 90 40.99 6.91 6.48
N GLU A 91 40.99 6.17 7.60
CA GLU A 91 41.25 6.53 9.01
C GLU A 91 40.15 7.08 9.97
N SER A 92 39.96 6.25 11.02
CA SER A 92 39.64 6.57 12.43
C SER A 92 38.20 6.90 12.89
N ALA A 93 37.69 5.91 13.63
CA ALA A 93 37.10 6.03 14.97
C ALA A 93 35.59 6.26 15.15
N SER A 94 35.12 5.52 16.16
CA SER A 94 33.92 5.68 16.99
C SER A 94 32.62 5.01 16.51
N SER A 95 32.29 3.95 17.25
CA SER A 95 30.95 3.41 17.45
C SER A 95 29.93 4.51 17.75
N GLY A 96 28.75 4.42 17.15
CA GLY A 96 27.58 5.12 17.68
C GLY A 96 26.51 5.41 16.65
N SER A 97 25.41 4.66 16.73
CA SER A 97 24.11 4.95 16.13
C SER A 97 24.10 5.08 14.60
N SER A 98 23.54 4.07 13.92
CA SER A 98 23.08 4.20 12.53
C SER A 98 21.89 5.17 12.48
N ALA A 99 22.16 6.46 12.66
CA ALA A 99 21.33 7.52 12.17
C ALA A 99 21.46 7.48 10.64
N LEU A 100 20.49 6.84 9.98
CA LEU A 100 20.21 7.13 8.59
C LEU A 100 20.17 8.64 8.47
N GLY A 101 21.04 9.21 7.62
CA GLY A 101 21.06 10.63 7.27
C GLY A 101 19.78 11.01 6.55
N LEU A 102 18.67 10.99 7.27
CA LEU A 102 17.44 11.65 6.92
C LEU A 102 17.75 13.14 7.12
N GLU A 103 18.24 13.80 6.08
CA GLU A 103 18.04 15.23 5.95
C GLU A 103 16.53 15.44 5.94
N ILE A 104 15.98 15.73 7.13
CA ILE A 104 14.65 16.28 7.26
C ILE A 104 14.70 17.58 6.46
N PRO A 105 13.98 17.72 5.34
CA PRO A 105 13.90 19.00 4.69
C PRO A 105 13.34 19.96 5.73
N LYS A 106 14.11 20.99 6.09
CA LYS A 106 13.67 22.06 6.98
C LYS A 106 12.59 22.85 6.25
N THR A 107 11.39 22.29 6.17
CA THR A 107 10.18 22.97 5.69
C THR A 107 9.59 23.87 6.76
N ASP A 108 10.41 24.35 7.70
CA ASP A 108 10.06 25.49 8.52
C ASP A 108 10.29 26.76 7.68
N LEU A 109 9.26 27.09 6.91
CA LEU A 109 9.21 28.31 6.11
C LEU A 109 9.25 29.57 6.98
N VAL A 110 8.99 29.47 8.29
CA VAL A 110 9.07 30.59 9.23
C VAL A 110 10.53 30.94 9.54
N ALA A 111 11.41 29.95 9.62
CA ALA A 111 12.85 30.14 9.84
C ALA A 111 13.61 30.69 8.61
N SER A 112 12.99 30.64 7.42
CA SER A 112 13.56 31.19 6.18
C SER A 112 13.11 32.61 5.87
N LEU A 113 12.23 33.19 6.71
CA LEU A 113 11.88 34.60 6.61
C LEU A 113 13.03 35.44 7.17
N PRO A 114 13.45 36.52 6.47
CA PRO A 114 14.38 37.50 7.05
C PRO A 114 13.85 37.99 8.40
N SER A 115 14.74 38.12 9.39
CA SER A 115 14.41 38.55 10.76
C SER A 115 13.70 39.92 10.82
N ASP A 116 13.75 40.71 9.74
CA ASP A 116 13.11 42.02 9.62
C ASP A 116 11.65 41.97 9.13
N CYS A 117 11.11 40.80 8.76
CA CYS A 117 9.72 40.69 8.31
C CYS A 117 8.70 40.86 9.45
N LEU A 118 9.06 40.56 10.70
CA LEU A 118 8.16 40.69 11.86
C LEU A 118 8.15 42.10 12.47
N SER A 119 9.17 42.91 12.20
CA SER A 119 9.28 44.28 12.75
C SER A 119 8.44 45.33 11.99
N ARG A 120 7.76 44.92 10.91
CA ARG A 120 6.95 45.77 10.03
C ARG A 120 5.44 45.46 10.05
N MET A 121 5.01 44.51 10.88
CA MET A 121 3.60 44.32 11.26
C MET A 121 3.35 44.97 12.61
#